data_AF-A0A5R9BTV1-F1
#
_entry.id   AF-A0A5R9BTV1-F1
#
_cell.length_a   1.000
_cell.length_b   1.000
_cell.length_c   1.000
_cell.angle_alpha   90.00
_cell.angle_beta   90.00
_cell.angle_gamma   90.00
#
_symmetry.space_group_name_H-M   'P 1'
#
loop_
_entity.id
_entity.type
_entity.pdbx_description
1 polymer ?
#
loop_
_entity_poly.entity_id
_entity_poly.type
_entity_poly.pdbx_seq_one_letter_code
_entity_poly.pdbx_strand_id
1 'polypeptide(L)'
;MGKNYFTEEERKKLEENPYVEKVSLKAITYTETFKEHFAKEKALEKGPTQIFRDADFDVTVLGKDRIKTFSRRIKTMSHRLEGYTDLRSESSGRPPIKERTQEEEIAYLKHKVALQEQQIEALKKTNFIHREAKRASHKKNSNSSKT
;
A
#
# COMPACT_ATOMS: atom_id res chain seq x y z
N MET A 1 9.65 -19.65 24.07
CA MET A 1 8.82 -19.08 22.98
C MET A 1 7.98 -20.20 22.39
N GLY A 2 6.72 -20.32 22.82
CA GLY A 2 5.81 -21.35 22.30
C GLY A 2 5.53 -21.12 20.82
N LYS A 3 5.72 -22.15 20.00
CA LYS A 3 5.38 -22.09 18.57
C LYS A 3 3.87 -22.28 18.45
N ASN A 4 3.10 -21.19 18.51
CA ASN A 4 1.65 -21.24 18.34
C ASN A 4 1.31 -21.36 16.85
N TYR A 5 1.37 -22.60 16.38
CA TYR A 5 0.93 -22.99 15.04
C TYR A 5 -0.58 -23.15 15.01
N PHE A 6 -1.20 -22.78 13.90
CA PHE A 6 -2.58 -23.12 13.66
C PHE A 6 -2.72 -24.59 13.27
N THR A 7 -3.73 -25.23 13.83
CA THR A 7 -4.21 -26.54 13.38
C THR A 7 -4.88 -26.42 12.02
N GLU A 8 -5.06 -27.54 11.34
CA GLU A 8 -5.70 -27.55 10.02
C GLU A 8 -7.17 -27.08 10.09
N GLU A 9 -7.87 -27.41 11.17
CA GLU A 9 -9.25 -26.97 11.42
C GLU A 9 -9.35 -25.46 11.63
N GLU A 10 -8.47 -24.89 12.45
CA GLU A 10 -8.40 -23.43 12.66
C GLU A 10 -8.08 -22.70 11.36
N ARG A 11 -7.20 -23.26 10.53
CA ARG A 11 -6.88 -22.67 9.22
C ARG A 11 -8.08 -22.64 8.29
N LYS A 12 -8.84 -23.74 8.19
CA LYS A 12 -10.04 -23.78 7.34
C LYS A 12 -11.07 -22.73 7.76
N LYS A 13 -11.33 -22.62 9.06
CA LYS A 13 -12.23 -21.58 9.61
C LYS A 13 -11.75 -20.16 9.30
N LEU A 14 -10.45 -19.93 9.37
CA LEU A 14 -9.87 -18.63 9.04
C LEU A 14 -9.91 -18.35 7.53
N GLU A 15 -9.74 -19.36 6.68
CA GLU A 15 -9.81 -19.24 5.21
C GLU A 15 -11.25 -18.98 4.72
N GLU A 16 -12.28 -19.35 5.48
CA GLU A 16 -13.68 -19.03 5.19
C GLU A 16 -14.02 -17.54 5.41
N ASN A 17 -13.23 -16.81 6.19
CA ASN A 17 -13.52 -15.42 6.52
C ASN A 17 -13.12 -14.47 5.37
N PRO A 18 -14.02 -13.58 4.89
CA PRO A 18 -13.76 -12.67 3.77
C PRO A 18 -12.63 -11.65 4.03
N TYR A 19 -12.26 -11.43 5.29
CA TYR A 19 -11.18 -10.54 5.69
C TYR A 19 -9.79 -11.20 5.69
N VAL A 20 -9.74 -12.48 5.30
CA VAL A 20 -8.51 -13.26 5.20
C VAL A 20 -8.18 -13.53 3.75
N GLU A 21 -6.96 -13.17 3.35
CA GLU A 21 -6.46 -13.42 2.00
C GLU A 21 -5.73 -14.76 1.92
N LYS A 22 -4.94 -15.09 2.95
CA LYS A 22 -4.19 -16.34 3.00
C LYS A 22 -3.87 -16.74 4.42
N VAL A 23 -3.96 -18.03 4.72
CA VAL A 23 -3.53 -18.58 6.01
C VAL A 23 -2.39 -19.57 5.81
N SER A 24 -1.35 -19.41 6.60
CA SER A 24 -0.26 -20.38 6.75
C SER A 24 -0.25 -20.93 8.17
N LEU A 25 0.48 -22.01 8.41
CA LEU A 25 0.64 -22.60 9.75
C LEU A 25 1.07 -21.57 10.82
N LYS A 26 1.84 -20.53 10.43
CA LYS A 26 2.40 -19.54 11.35
C LYS A 26 1.68 -18.20 11.30
N ALA A 27 1.15 -17.79 10.16
CA ALA A 27 0.75 -16.41 9.91
C ALA A 27 -0.53 -16.32 9.07
N ILE A 28 -1.26 -15.24 9.28
CA ILE A 28 -2.44 -14.87 8.50
C ILE A 28 -2.07 -13.62 7.70
N THR A 29 -2.41 -13.63 6.43
CA THR A 29 -2.42 -12.46 5.55
C THR A 29 -3.84 -11.94 5.50
N TYR A 30 -4.01 -10.68 5.87
CA TYR A 30 -5.31 -10.01 5.87
C TYR A 30 -5.49 -9.19 4.61
N THR A 31 -6.73 -9.14 4.14
CA THR A 31 -7.13 -8.33 2.99
C THR A 31 -6.91 -6.84 3.24
N GLU A 32 -6.72 -6.08 2.16
CA GLU A 32 -6.60 -4.62 2.25
C GLU A 32 -7.87 -3.97 2.82
N THR A 33 -9.04 -4.48 2.43
CA THR A 33 -10.34 -4.03 2.92
C THR A 33 -10.47 -4.16 4.44
N PHE A 34 -9.96 -5.25 5.02
CA PHE A 34 -9.94 -5.42 6.48
C PHE A 34 -9.03 -4.42 7.17
N LYS A 35 -7.85 -4.15 6.60
CA LYS A 35 -6.89 -3.18 7.17
C LYS A 35 -7.51 -1.79 7.23
N GLU A 36 -8.22 -1.38 6.18
CA GLU A 36 -8.96 -0.12 6.14
C GLU A 36 -10.12 -0.09 7.14
N HIS A 37 -10.94 -1.15 7.17
CA HIS A 37 -12.04 -1.28 8.14
C HIS A 37 -11.52 -1.17 9.57
N PHE A 38 -10.44 -1.89 9.88
CA PHE A 38 -9.81 -1.84 11.20
C PHE A 38 -9.33 -0.44 11.55
N ALA A 39 -8.71 0.28 10.61
CA ALA A 39 -8.25 1.65 10.84
C ALA A 39 -9.41 2.61 11.13
N LYS A 40 -10.53 2.49 10.39
CA LYS A 40 -11.74 3.30 10.61
C LYS A 40 -12.35 3.03 11.98
N GLU A 41 -12.59 1.78 12.32
CA GLU A 41 -13.15 1.38 13.62
C GLU A 41 -12.22 1.77 14.79
N LYS A 42 -10.90 1.73 14.56
CA LYS A 42 -9.93 2.17 15.56
C LYS A 42 -9.94 3.68 15.79
N ALA A 43 -10.23 4.47 14.76
CA ALA A 43 -10.43 5.92 14.88
C ALA A 43 -11.72 6.26 15.66
N LEU A 44 -12.72 5.37 15.66
CA LEU A 44 -13.92 5.42 16.50
C LEU A 44 -13.68 4.90 17.94
N GLU A 45 -12.42 4.87 18.39
CA GLU A 45 -11.98 4.42 19.71
C GLU A 45 -12.32 2.96 20.08
N LYS A 46 -12.76 2.13 19.14
CA LYS A 46 -13.01 0.71 19.44
C LYS A 46 -11.73 -0.04 19.81
N GLY A 47 -11.89 -1.02 20.70
CA GLY A 47 -10.81 -1.90 21.15
C GLY A 47 -10.40 -2.86 20.02
N PRO A 48 -9.09 -3.12 19.78
CA PRO A 48 -8.63 -4.03 18.73
C PRO A 48 -9.28 -5.41 18.81
N THR A 49 -9.38 -5.96 20.02
CA THR A 49 -10.03 -7.25 20.27
C THR A 49 -11.50 -7.26 19.85
N GLN A 50 -12.22 -6.16 20.08
CA GLN A 50 -13.62 -6.06 19.69
C GLN A 50 -13.75 -6.02 18.16
N ILE A 51 -12.91 -5.24 17.48
CA ILE A 51 -12.92 -5.15 16.02
C ILE A 51 -12.68 -6.51 15.36
N PHE A 52 -11.77 -7.32 15.90
CA PHE A 52 -11.56 -8.69 15.42
C PHE A 52 -12.78 -9.58 15.69
N ARG A 53 -13.42 -9.45 16.86
CA ARG A 53 -14.63 -10.21 17.19
C ARG A 53 -15.81 -9.83 16.29
N ASP A 54 -16.01 -8.55 16.03
CA ASP A 54 -17.06 -8.02 15.14
C ASP A 54 -16.84 -8.46 13.68
N ALA A 55 -15.61 -8.76 13.31
CA ALA A 55 -15.22 -9.30 12.01
C ALA A 55 -15.16 -10.84 11.97
N ASP A 56 -15.87 -11.51 12.88
CA ASP A 56 -15.97 -12.97 12.99
C ASP A 56 -14.63 -13.71 13.15
N PHE A 57 -13.64 -13.08 13.80
CA PHE A 57 -12.42 -13.79 14.19
C PHE A 57 -12.52 -14.38 15.59
N ASP A 58 -12.07 -15.63 15.73
CA ASP A 58 -11.83 -16.23 17.02
C ASP A 58 -10.58 -15.62 17.69
N VAL A 59 -10.82 -14.62 18.54
CA VAL A 59 -9.79 -13.91 19.31
C VAL A 59 -8.99 -14.86 20.22
N THR A 60 -9.58 -15.96 20.67
CA THR A 60 -8.91 -16.93 21.57
C THR A 60 -7.85 -17.72 20.82
N VAL A 61 -8.20 -18.21 19.63
CA VAL A 61 -7.29 -18.90 18.70
C VAL A 61 -6.22 -17.94 18.16
N LEU A 62 -6.61 -16.71 17.84
CA LEU A 62 -5.70 -15.70 17.29
C LEU A 62 -4.65 -15.25 18.32
N GLY A 63 -5.06 -15.09 19.57
CA GLY A 63 -4.22 -14.64 20.67
C GLY A 63 -3.92 -13.13 20.66
N LYS A 64 -3.69 -12.60 21.87
CA LYS A 64 -3.53 -11.15 22.10
C LYS A 64 -2.32 -10.55 21.38
N ASP A 65 -1.21 -11.29 21.27
CA ASP A 65 0.03 -10.79 20.65
C ASP A 65 -0.10 -10.55 19.15
N ARG A 66 -0.87 -11.40 18.44
CA ARG A 66 -1.13 -11.20 17.01
C ARG A 66 -1.96 -9.94 16.78
N ILE A 67 -3.01 -9.75 17.57
CA ILE A 67 -3.87 -8.56 17.51
C ILE A 67 -3.06 -7.28 17.81
N LYS A 68 -2.24 -7.31 18.87
CA LYS A 68 -1.37 -6.19 19.23
C LYS A 68 -0.39 -5.86 18.11
N THR A 69 0.26 -6.88 17.54
CA THR A 69 1.22 -6.70 16.45
C THR A 69 0.55 -6.17 15.19
N PHE A 70 -0.64 -6.66 14.87
CA PHE A 70 -1.45 -6.17 13.76
C PHE A 70 -1.81 -4.70 13.95
N SER A 71 -2.37 -4.34 15.10
CA SER A 71 -2.76 -2.95 15.41
C SER A 71 -1.57 -1.99 15.27
N ARG A 72 -0.38 -2.37 15.76
CA ARG A 72 0.85 -1.58 15.58
C ARG A 72 1.21 -1.41 14.10
N ARG A 73 1.13 -2.49 13.30
CA ARG A 73 1.43 -2.44 11.86
C ARG A 73 0.48 -1.53 11.10
N ILE A 74 -0.83 -1.61 11.38
CA ILE A 74 -1.83 -0.75 10.72
C ILE A 74 -1.57 0.71 11.03
N LYS A 75 -1.28 1.04 12.29
CA LYS A 75 -0.89 2.41 12.66
C LYS A 75 0.34 2.90 11.91
N THR A 76 1.34 2.04 11.69
CA THR A 76 2.51 2.44 10.88
C THR A 76 2.18 2.59 9.39
N MET A 77 1.30 1.74 8.86
CA MET A 77 0.86 1.80 7.46
C MET A 77 -0.01 3.03 7.18
N SER A 78 -0.82 3.48 8.12
CA SER A 78 -1.70 4.66 7.94
C SER A 78 -0.94 5.96 7.70
N HIS A 79 0.37 6.01 7.98
CA HIS A 79 1.22 7.16 7.71
C HIS A 79 1.88 7.12 6.31
N ARG A 80 1.67 6.05 5.54
CA ARG A 80 2.24 5.88 4.20
C ARG A 80 1.34 6.52 3.14
N LEU A 81 1.95 7.02 2.07
CA LEU A 81 1.22 7.56 0.91
C LEU A 81 0.47 6.46 0.15
N GLU A 82 1.05 5.26 0.11
CA GLU A 82 0.50 4.08 -0.56
C GLU A 82 -0.58 3.36 0.28
N GLY A 83 -0.88 3.86 1.49
CA GLY A 83 -1.91 3.27 2.36
C GLY A 83 -1.56 1.87 2.87
N TYR A 84 -2.46 0.91 2.65
CA TYR A 84 -2.40 -0.45 3.21
C TYR A 84 -2.01 -1.53 2.20
N THR A 85 -1.67 -1.12 0.97
CA THR A 85 -1.29 -1.99 -0.13
C THR A 85 0.04 -2.71 0.16
N ASP A 86 0.16 -3.98 -0.26
CA ASP A 86 1.41 -4.73 -0.13
C ASP A 86 2.38 -4.39 -1.27
N LEU A 87 3.43 -3.63 -0.95
CA LEU A 87 4.44 -3.18 -1.92
C LEU A 87 5.60 -4.16 -2.11
N ARG A 88 5.55 -5.35 -1.50
CA ARG A 88 6.66 -6.33 -1.58
C ARG A 88 6.87 -6.85 -3.00
N SER A 89 5.83 -6.88 -3.85
CA SER A 89 5.95 -7.20 -5.27
C SER A 89 6.69 -6.11 -6.04
N GLU A 90 6.37 -4.84 -5.76
CA GLU A 90 6.90 -3.70 -6.50
C GLU A 90 8.35 -3.36 -6.11
N SER A 91 8.73 -3.65 -4.86
CA SER A 91 10.07 -3.34 -4.32
C SER A 91 11.02 -4.54 -4.33
N SER A 92 10.77 -5.55 -5.18
CA SER A 92 11.69 -6.69 -5.28
C SER A 92 12.95 -6.26 -6.03
N GLY A 93 14.02 -5.95 -5.29
CA GLY A 93 15.34 -5.64 -5.88
C GLY A 93 15.96 -6.79 -6.68
N ARG A 94 15.43 -8.01 -6.53
CA ARG A 94 15.81 -9.18 -7.33
C ARG A 94 14.88 -9.29 -8.55
N PRO A 95 15.41 -9.30 -9.78
CA PRO A 95 14.58 -9.51 -10.96
C PRO A 95 13.94 -10.91 -10.91
N PRO A 96 12.69 -11.06 -11.41
CA PRO A 96 12.02 -12.34 -11.48
C PRO A 96 12.80 -13.30 -12.39
N ILE A 97 12.93 -14.56 -11.96
CA ILE A 97 13.60 -15.64 -12.73
C ILE A 97 12.67 -16.18 -13.83
N LYS A 98 11.35 -16.04 -13.67
CA LYS A 98 10.35 -16.49 -14.63
C LYS A 98 10.39 -15.62 -15.89
N GLU A 99 10.53 -16.26 -17.05
CA GLU A 99 10.37 -15.61 -18.35
C GLU A 99 8.91 -15.18 -18.53
N ARG A 100 8.70 -13.94 -18.98
CA ARG A 100 7.37 -13.39 -19.22
C ARG A 100 6.74 -14.08 -20.43
N THR A 101 5.42 -14.26 -20.39
CA THR A 101 4.70 -14.61 -21.62
C THR A 101 4.67 -13.40 -22.57
N GLN A 102 4.45 -13.64 -23.86
CA GLN A 102 4.37 -12.55 -24.85
C GLN A 102 3.29 -11.52 -24.50
N GLU A 103 2.15 -11.97 -23.98
CA GLU A 103 1.06 -11.10 -23.54
C GLU A 103 1.45 -10.25 -22.33
N GLU A 104 2.09 -10.87 -21.32
CA GLU A 104 2.61 -10.17 -20.13
C GLU A 104 3.66 -9.12 -20.51
N GLU A 105 4.52 -9.44 -21.49
CA GLU A 105 5.54 -8.52 -21.99
C GLU A 105 4.94 -7.32 -22.73
N ILE A 106 3.95 -7.55 -23.60
CA ILE A 106 3.23 -6.47 -24.29
C ILE A 106 2.52 -5.57 -23.28
N ALA A 107 1.84 -6.14 -22.28
CA ALA A 107 1.18 -5.37 -21.23
C ALA A 107 2.18 -4.51 -20.45
N TYR A 108 3.33 -5.09 -20.08
CA TYR A 108 4.40 -4.36 -19.39
C TYR A 108 4.98 -3.22 -20.24
N LEU A 109 5.25 -3.46 -21.52
CA LEU A 109 5.78 -2.45 -22.43
C LEU A 109 4.80 -1.31 -22.62
N LYS A 110 3.50 -1.59 -22.79
CA LYS A 110 2.45 -0.56 -22.87
C LYS A 110 2.40 0.30 -21.61
N HIS A 111 2.43 -0.32 -20.43
CA HIS A 111 2.47 0.42 -19.16
C HIS A 111 3.72 1.29 -19.05
N LYS A 112 4.89 0.77 -19.45
CA LYS A 112 6.16 1.51 -19.43
C LYS A 112 6.12 2.73 -20.34
N VAL A 113 5.58 2.59 -21.55
CA VAL A 113 5.42 3.71 -22.50
C VAL A 113 4.51 4.78 -21.91
N ALA A 114 3.35 4.40 -21.36
CA ALA A 114 2.42 5.34 -20.75
C ALA A 114 3.06 6.13 -19.59
N LEU A 115 3.82 5.45 -18.73
CA LEU A 115 4.54 6.09 -17.63
C LEU A 115 5.60 7.08 -18.15
N GLN A 116 6.36 6.70 -19.19
CA GLN A 116 7.36 7.57 -19.80
C GLN A 116 6.72 8.80 -20.43
N GLU A 117 5.59 8.65 -21.11
CA GLU A 117 4.84 9.77 -21.70
C GLU A 117 4.37 10.75 -20.61
N GLN A 118 3.83 10.23 -19.50
CA GLN A 118 3.41 11.04 -18.36
C GLN A 118 4.59 11.81 -17.74
N GLN A 119 5.76 11.18 -17.60
CA GLN A 119 6.98 11.83 -17.11
C GLN A 119 7.44 12.95 -18.06
N ILE A 120 7.42 12.71 -19.37
CA ILE A 120 7.77 13.71 -20.39
C ILE A 120 6.80 14.89 -20.34
N GLU A 121 5.50 14.63 -20.20
CA GLU A 121 4.49 15.69 -20.10
C GLU A 121 4.70 16.55 -18.84
N ALA A 122 4.96 15.92 -17.69
CA ALA A 122 5.26 16.62 -16.45
C ALA A 122 6.51 17.51 -16.60
N LEU A 123 7.58 16.99 -17.22
CA LEU A 123 8.80 17.76 -17.49
C LEU A 123 8.57 18.92 -18.46
N LYS A 124 7.72 18.75 -19.48
CA LYS A 124 7.35 19.83 -20.39
C LYS A 124 6.60 20.95 -19.65
N LYS A 125 5.67 20.60 -18.76
CA LYS A 125 4.91 21.56 -17.95
C LYS A 125 5.82 22.35 -16.99
N THR A 126 6.73 21.69 -16.29
CA THR A 126 7.67 22.38 -15.38
C THR A 126 8.60 23.32 -16.13
N ASN A 127 9.15 22.88 -17.27
CA ASN A 127 9.99 23.72 -18.13
C ASN A 127 9.24 24.95 -18.66
N PHE A 128 7.97 24.80 -19.03
CA PHE A 128 7.13 25.90 -19.48
C PHE A 128 6.94 26.94 -18.36
N ILE A 129 6.55 26.51 -17.16
CA ILE A 129 6.38 27.38 -15.99
C ILE A 129 7.68 28.13 -15.68
N HIS A 130 8.83 27.44 -15.68
CA HIS A 130 10.12 28.05 -15.42
C HIS A 130 10.50 29.11 -16.48
N ARG A 131 10.20 28.84 -17.77
CA ARG A 131 10.44 29.80 -18.86
C ARG A 131 9.58 31.05 -18.71
N GLU A 132 8.30 30.89 -18.36
CA GLU A 132 7.38 32.00 -18.11
C GLU A 132 7.83 32.84 -16.90
N ALA A 133 8.24 32.20 -15.80
CA ALA A 133 8.80 32.88 -14.64
C ALA A 133 10.07 33.69 -14.98
N LYS A 134 10.98 33.12 -15.80
CA LYS A 134 12.19 33.81 -16.26
C LYS A 134 11.89 35.01 -17.15
N ARG A 135 10.86 34.92 -18.01
CA ARG A 135 10.39 36.04 -18.83
C ARG A 135 9.78 37.15 -17.98
N ALA A 136 8.97 36.79 -16.99
CA ALA A 136 8.36 37.73 -16.06
C ALA A 136 9.42 38.49 -15.23
N SER A 137 10.49 37.81 -14.78
CA SER A 137 11.58 38.47 -14.06
C SER A 137 12.41 39.41 -14.94
N HIS A 138 12.72 39.03 -16.19
CA HIS A 138 13.42 39.91 -17.13
C HIS A 138 12.64 41.19 -17.43
N LYS A 139 11.31 41.10 -17.60
CA LYS A 139 10.43 42.25 -17.86
C LYS A 139 10.36 43.22 -16.67
N LYS A 140 10.41 42.72 -15.43
CA LYS A 140 10.46 43.55 -14.23
C LYS A 140 11.78 44.33 -14.14
N ASN A 141 12.91 43.68 -14.40
CA ASN A 141 14.22 44.32 -14.35
C ASN A 141 14.37 45.41 -15.43
N SER A 142 13.91 45.16 -16.67
CA SER A 142 13.97 46.16 -17.75
C SER A 142 13.11 47.40 -17.52
N ASN A 143 12.05 47.29 -16.70
CA ASN A 143 11.18 48.42 -16.36
C ASN A 143 11.77 49.27 -15.21
N SER A 144 12.60 48.67 -14.34
CA SER A 144 13.27 49.41 -13.25
C SER A 144 14.47 50.27 -13.73
N SER A 145 15.02 49.98 -14.90
CA SER A 145 16.16 50.71 -15.49
C SER A 145 15.74 51.87 -16.40
N LYS A 146 14.43 52.11 -16.54
CA LYS A 146 13.86 53.16 -17.41
C LYS A 146 13.27 54.35 -16.63
N THR A 147 13.54 54.43 -15.33
CA THR A 147 13.17 55.55 -14.44
C THR A 147 14.41 56.29 -13.98
#